data_AF-A0A497XPB1-F1
#
_entry.id   AF-A0A497XPB1-F1
#
_cell.length_a   1.000
_cell.length_b   1.000
_cell.length_c   1.000
_cell.angle_alpha   90.00
_cell.angle_beta   90.00
_cell.angle_gamma   90.00
#
_symmetry.space_group_name_H-M   'P 1'
#
loop_
_entity.id
_entity.type
_entity.pdbx_description
1 polymer ?
#
loop_
_entity_poly.entity_id
_entity_poly.type
_entity_poly.pdbx_seq_one_letter_code
_entity_poly.pdbx_strand_id
1 'polypeptide(L)'
;MNEVQSMEDRVVVIVEEFFKDIDKKEPFETELMDFRLRLRAKLLEVITAFPTEPDVANRSLDYALDGIERVIKKEIDQINLESEEVLYRTIKTFQIMNEVLKEFMQEDRVKDKRRLSSITGFIGNTVEKLKSEYKKRFSGFLTSLKRLFGLGRSL
;
A
#
# COMPACT_ATOMS: atom_id res chain seq x y z
N MET A 1 22.50 17.89 7.91
CA MET A 1 22.87 16.93 8.99
C MET A 1 22.44 15.56 8.51
N ASN A 2 23.36 14.61 8.39
CA ASN A 2 23.04 13.23 8.05
C ASN A 2 22.47 12.56 9.32
N GLU A 3 21.17 12.72 9.55
CA GLU A 3 20.50 11.91 10.57
C GLU A 3 20.61 10.45 10.15
N VAL A 4 21.17 9.62 11.03
CA VAL A 4 21.17 8.17 10.85
C VAL A 4 19.72 7.73 10.98
N GLN A 5 19.03 7.55 9.86
CA GLN A 5 17.64 7.10 9.83
C GLN A 5 17.53 5.75 10.55
N SER A 6 16.56 5.66 11.46
CA SER A 6 16.23 4.40 12.14
C SER A 6 15.73 3.35 11.13
N MET A 7 15.73 2.08 11.52
CA MET A 7 15.26 1.00 10.62
C MET A 7 13.77 1.16 10.32
N GLU A 8 13.02 1.64 11.29
CA GLU A 8 11.61 1.97 11.24
C GLU A 8 11.36 3.11 10.24
N ASP A 9 12.16 4.19 10.29
CA ASP A 9 12.06 5.30 9.34
C ASP A 9 12.34 4.84 7.91
N ARG A 10 13.26 3.88 7.72
CA ARG A 10 13.54 3.33 6.38
C ARG A 10 12.35 2.57 5.80
N VAL A 11 11.51 1.94 6.63
CA VAL A 11 10.24 1.34 6.16
C VAL A 11 9.34 2.45 5.60
N VAL A 12 9.22 3.56 6.33
CA VAL A 12 8.39 4.70 5.91
C VAL A 12 8.91 5.30 4.61
N VAL A 13 10.22 5.52 4.51
CA VAL A 13 10.87 6.04 3.29
C VAL A 13 10.59 5.15 2.08
N ILE A 14 10.65 3.83 2.21
CA ILE A 14 10.33 2.92 1.10
C ILE A 14 8.89 3.14 0.59
N VAL A 15 7.94 3.36 1.50
CA VAL A 15 6.54 3.62 1.12
C VAL A 15 6.39 5.00 0.50
N GLU A 16 6.98 6.05 1.09
CA GLU A 16 6.92 7.40 0.54
C GLU A 16 7.58 7.53 -0.84
N GLU A 17 8.77 6.93 -1.01
CA GLU A 17 9.48 6.89 -2.29
C GLU A 17 8.67 6.22 -3.40
N PHE A 18 7.86 5.23 -3.04
CA PHE A 18 7.04 4.54 -4.02
C PHE A 18 5.81 5.35 -4.44
N PHE A 19 5.18 6.08 -3.52
CA PHE A 19 4.05 6.94 -3.87
C PHE A 19 4.47 8.22 -4.61
N LYS A 20 5.72 8.67 -4.39
CA LYS A 20 6.27 9.79 -5.12
C LYS A 20 6.26 9.52 -6.63
N ASP A 21 5.62 10.43 -7.37
CA ASP A 21 5.50 10.36 -8.82
C ASP A 21 4.95 9.00 -9.31
N ILE A 22 3.96 8.43 -8.60
CA ILE A 22 3.37 7.12 -8.92
C ILE A 22 2.85 7.01 -10.37
N ASP A 23 2.42 8.12 -10.94
CA ASP A 23 2.01 8.27 -12.34
C ASP A 23 3.17 8.05 -13.33
N LYS A 24 4.41 8.27 -12.91
CA LYS A 24 5.60 8.19 -13.77
C LYS A 24 6.39 6.89 -13.62
N LYS A 25 5.94 5.97 -12.77
CA LYS A 25 6.63 4.69 -12.55
C LYS A 25 6.46 3.74 -13.74
N GLU A 26 7.53 3.43 -14.44
CA GLU A 26 7.51 2.56 -15.61
C GLU A 26 8.72 1.61 -15.68
N PRO A 27 8.53 0.31 -15.97
CA PRO A 27 7.25 -0.40 -16.07
C PRO A 27 6.60 -0.56 -14.68
N PHE A 28 5.34 -0.13 -14.54
CA PHE A 28 4.68 -0.08 -13.22
C PHE A 28 4.68 -1.42 -12.46
N GLU A 29 4.40 -2.53 -13.12
CA GLU A 29 4.36 -3.85 -12.48
C GLU A 29 5.74 -4.31 -11.97
N THR A 30 6.83 -3.92 -12.65
CA THR A 30 8.20 -4.20 -12.22
C THR A 30 8.56 -3.35 -10.99
N GLU A 31 8.27 -2.06 -11.04
CA GLU A 31 8.44 -1.15 -9.91
C GLU A 31 7.65 -1.61 -8.68
N LEU A 32 6.40 -2.05 -8.88
CA LEU A 32 5.53 -2.57 -7.82
C LEU A 32 6.09 -3.84 -7.18
N MET A 33 6.71 -4.72 -7.98
CA MET A 33 7.37 -5.92 -7.46
C MET A 33 8.64 -5.57 -6.67
N ASP A 34 9.47 -4.63 -7.14
CA ASP A 34 10.63 -4.16 -6.38
C ASP A 34 10.20 -3.56 -5.03
N PHE A 35 9.17 -2.71 -5.04
CA PHE A 35 8.56 -2.16 -3.83
C PHE A 35 8.12 -3.26 -2.86
N ARG A 36 7.40 -4.28 -3.34
CA ARG A 36 6.99 -5.44 -2.54
C ARG A 36 8.18 -6.08 -1.85
N LEU A 37 9.24 -6.36 -2.60
CA LEU A 37 10.45 -7.04 -2.10
C LEU A 37 11.18 -6.18 -1.08
N ARG A 38 11.38 -4.88 -1.37
CA ARG A 38 12.04 -3.92 -0.47
C ARG A 38 11.27 -3.75 0.83
N LEU A 39 9.96 -3.54 0.76
CA LEU A 39 9.11 -3.39 1.93
C LEU A 39 9.15 -4.64 2.81
N ARG A 40 8.97 -5.82 2.20
CA ARG A 40 9.01 -7.10 2.90
C ARG A 40 10.37 -7.34 3.57
N ALA A 41 11.46 -7.13 2.84
CA ALA A 41 12.81 -7.30 3.38
C ALA A 41 13.08 -6.37 4.56
N LYS A 42 12.65 -5.11 4.47
CA LYS A 42 12.86 -4.14 5.55
C LYS A 42 12.02 -4.44 6.79
N LEU A 43 10.76 -4.86 6.62
CA LEU A 43 9.93 -5.32 7.75
C LEU A 43 10.51 -6.57 8.42
N LEU A 44 11.06 -7.50 7.63
CA LEU A 44 11.75 -8.68 8.18
C LEU A 44 12.98 -8.29 8.99
N GLU A 45 13.76 -7.33 8.51
CA GLU A 45 14.89 -6.76 9.25
C GLU A 45 14.44 -6.17 10.59
N VAL A 46 13.35 -5.39 10.61
CA VAL A 46 12.78 -4.82 11.85
C VAL A 46 12.45 -5.90 12.88
N ILE A 47 11.78 -6.98 12.47
CA ILE A 47 11.38 -8.05 13.42
C ILE A 47 12.51 -9.01 13.79
N THR A 48 13.66 -8.95 13.10
CA THR A 48 14.82 -9.82 13.35
C THR A 48 16.01 -9.09 13.99
N ALA A 49 16.01 -7.76 14.02
CA ALA A 49 17.08 -6.94 14.58
C ALA A 49 17.33 -7.18 16.08
N PHE A 50 16.32 -7.65 16.83
CA PHE A 50 16.40 -7.87 18.27
C PHE A 50 16.10 -9.35 18.62
N PRO A 51 17.01 -10.29 18.31
CA PRO A 51 16.75 -11.73 18.43
C PRO A 51 16.50 -12.19 19.87
N THR A 52 17.05 -11.48 20.86
CA THR A 52 16.90 -11.78 22.30
C THR A 52 15.88 -10.91 23.00
N GLU A 53 15.35 -9.88 22.33
CA GLU A 53 14.46 -8.86 22.93
C GLU A 53 13.18 -8.73 22.09
N PRO A 54 12.28 -9.72 22.16
CA PRO A 54 11.07 -9.75 21.33
C PRO A 54 10.18 -8.54 21.57
N ASP A 55 10.13 -7.99 22.79
CA ASP A 55 9.31 -6.82 23.10
C ASP A 55 9.85 -5.55 22.41
N VAL A 56 11.17 -5.44 22.23
CA VAL A 56 11.77 -4.34 21.46
C VAL A 56 11.43 -4.50 19.98
N ALA A 57 11.59 -5.70 19.42
CA ALA A 57 11.22 -5.99 18.03
C ALA A 57 9.74 -5.68 17.73
N ASN A 58 8.82 -6.03 18.63
CA ASN A 58 7.39 -5.73 18.45
C ASN A 58 7.12 -4.22 18.52
N ARG A 59 7.76 -3.47 19.43
CA ARG A 59 7.65 -1.99 19.46
C ARG A 59 8.20 -1.33 18.20
N SER A 60 9.36 -1.78 17.73
CA SER A 60 9.95 -1.30 16.48
C SER A 60 9.03 -1.57 15.28
N LEU A 61 8.42 -2.75 15.22
CA LEU A 61 7.40 -3.05 14.22
C LEU A 61 6.22 -2.09 14.34
N ASP A 62 5.66 -1.88 15.53
CA ASP A 62 4.54 -0.96 15.75
C ASP A 62 4.87 0.47 15.27
N TYR A 63 6.07 0.97 15.56
CA TYR A 63 6.51 2.28 15.06
C TYR A 63 6.59 2.34 13.52
N ALA A 64 7.10 1.29 12.89
CA ALA A 64 7.10 1.20 11.43
C ALA A 64 5.67 1.19 10.86
N LEU A 65 4.76 0.43 11.47
CA LEU A 65 3.35 0.37 11.06
C LEU A 65 2.63 1.70 11.25
N ASP A 66 2.89 2.41 12.34
CA ASP A 66 2.38 3.77 12.56
C ASP A 66 2.84 4.71 11.44
N GLY A 67 4.11 4.62 11.06
CA GLY A 67 4.67 5.37 9.95
C GLY A 67 3.98 5.05 8.62
N ILE A 68 3.80 3.77 8.29
CA ILE A 68 3.07 3.32 7.10
C ILE A 68 1.64 3.88 7.10
N GLU A 69 0.92 3.81 8.24
CA GLU A 69 -0.45 4.32 8.33
C GLU A 69 -0.51 5.83 8.04
N ARG A 70 0.45 6.60 8.57
CA ARG A 70 0.54 8.05 8.30
C ARG A 70 0.73 8.33 6.81
N VAL A 71 1.62 7.59 6.13
CA VAL A 71 1.84 7.75 4.70
C VAL A 71 0.56 7.42 3.93
N ILE A 72 -0.08 6.29 4.21
CA ILE A 72 -1.33 5.90 3.55
C ILE A 72 -2.40 6.98 3.70
N LYS A 73 -2.61 7.51 4.90
CA LYS A 73 -3.59 8.58 5.16
C LYS A 73 -3.30 9.82 4.31
N LYS A 74 -2.04 10.27 4.32
CA LYS A 74 -1.59 11.39 3.50
C LYS A 74 -1.83 11.16 2.01
N GLU A 75 -1.50 9.97 1.51
CA GLU A 75 -1.71 9.64 0.10
C GLU A 75 -3.20 9.63 -0.25
N ILE A 76 -4.06 9.02 0.58
CA ILE A 76 -5.52 9.03 0.37
C ILE A 76 -6.06 10.46 0.21
N ASP A 77 -5.60 11.38 1.05
CA ASP A 77 -6.03 12.79 1.02
C ASP A 77 -5.56 13.54 -0.23
N GLN A 78 -4.54 13.03 -0.92
CA GLN A 78 -3.89 13.64 -2.08
C GLN A 78 -4.17 12.93 -3.41
N ILE A 79 -4.81 11.75 -3.40
CA ILE A 79 -5.09 10.97 -4.61
C ILE A 79 -5.91 11.82 -5.60
N ASN A 80 -5.42 11.90 -6.84
CA ASN A 80 -6.19 12.40 -7.97
C ASN A 80 -7.22 11.34 -8.43
N LEU A 81 -8.46 11.47 -7.97
CA LEU A 81 -9.57 10.56 -8.32
C LEU A 81 -10.04 10.67 -9.78
N GLU A 82 -9.63 11.69 -10.52
CA GLU A 82 -9.98 11.89 -11.93
C GLU A 82 -9.02 11.15 -12.88
N SER A 83 -7.81 10.81 -12.41
CA SER A 83 -6.85 10.02 -13.19
C SER A 83 -7.09 8.53 -12.97
N GLU A 84 -7.61 7.85 -14.00
CA GLU A 84 -7.84 6.40 -13.99
C GLU A 84 -6.57 5.64 -13.64
N GLU A 85 -5.45 6.05 -14.24
CA GLU A 85 -4.14 5.45 -14.06
C GLU A 85 -3.63 5.62 -12.62
N VAL A 86 -3.65 6.84 -12.08
CA VAL A 86 -3.21 7.10 -10.69
C VAL A 86 -4.06 6.32 -9.71
N LEU A 87 -5.39 6.30 -9.90
CA LEU A 87 -6.29 5.55 -9.04
C LEU A 87 -6.03 4.04 -9.12
N TYR A 88 -5.89 3.48 -10.32
CA TYR A 88 -5.54 2.07 -10.52
C TYR A 88 -4.22 1.70 -9.84
N ARG A 89 -3.16 2.48 -10.08
CA ARG A 89 -1.83 2.25 -9.50
C ARG A 89 -1.85 2.35 -7.98
N THR A 90 -2.59 3.30 -7.42
CA THR A 90 -2.74 3.45 -5.97
C THR A 90 -3.46 2.25 -5.35
N ILE A 91 -4.56 1.79 -5.97
CA ILE A 91 -5.28 0.59 -5.55
C ILE A 91 -4.32 -0.62 -5.52
N LYS A 92 -3.56 -0.83 -6.60
CA LYS A 92 -2.60 -1.94 -6.71
C LYS A 92 -1.51 -1.87 -5.64
N THR A 93 -0.98 -0.68 -5.40
CA THR A 93 0.04 -0.45 -4.37
C THR A 93 -0.48 -0.79 -2.98
N PHE A 94 -1.69 -0.32 -2.62
CA PHE A 94 -2.32 -0.65 -1.36
C PHE A 94 -2.64 -2.14 -1.23
N GLN A 95 -3.03 -2.82 -2.31
CA GLN A 95 -3.24 -4.27 -2.30
C GLN A 95 -1.94 -5.02 -1.97
N ILE A 96 -0.85 -4.72 -2.68
CA ILE A 96 0.45 -5.36 -2.47
C ILE A 96 1.00 -5.07 -1.07
N MET A 97 0.88 -3.83 -0.60
CA MET A 97 1.27 -3.48 0.77
C MET A 97 0.44 -4.26 1.81
N ASN A 98 -0.86 -4.40 1.61
CA ASN A 98 -1.71 -5.21 2.51
C ASN A 98 -1.34 -6.69 2.49
N GLU A 99 -1.01 -7.24 1.33
CA GLU A 99 -0.54 -8.61 1.18
C GLU A 99 0.75 -8.82 1.97
N VAL A 100 1.75 -7.95 1.80
CA VAL A 100 3.01 -8.00 2.57
C VAL A 100 2.72 -7.96 4.06
N LEU A 101 1.92 -7.02 4.55
CA LEU A 101 1.62 -6.90 5.99
C LEU A 101 0.87 -8.13 6.53
N LYS A 102 0.03 -8.79 5.71
CA LYS A 102 -0.64 -10.04 6.08
C LYS A 102 0.32 -11.24 6.14
N GLU A 103 1.42 -11.25 5.39
CA GLU A 103 2.46 -12.28 5.55
C GLU A 103 3.02 -12.26 6.99
N PHE A 104 3.25 -11.07 7.55
CA PHE A 104 3.74 -10.91 8.94
C PHE A 104 2.71 -11.28 10.02
N MET A 105 1.41 -11.35 9.69
CA MET A 105 0.41 -11.90 10.61
C MET A 105 0.59 -13.40 10.84
N GLN A 106 1.29 -14.11 9.96
CA GLN A 106 1.59 -15.54 10.10
C GLN A 106 2.95 -15.80 10.75
N GLU A 107 3.76 -14.76 10.96
CA GLU A 107 5.11 -14.91 11.52
C GLU A 107 5.09 -15.11 13.04
N ASP A 108 5.75 -16.17 13.50
CA ASP A 108 5.82 -16.55 14.92
C ASP A 108 6.58 -15.53 15.78
N ARG A 109 7.49 -14.77 15.15
CA ARG A 109 8.26 -13.70 15.82
C ARG A 109 7.39 -12.50 16.19
N VAL A 110 6.25 -12.33 15.52
CA VAL A 110 5.30 -11.25 15.79
C VAL A 110 4.31 -11.74 16.84
N LYS A 111 4.55 -11.33 18.09
CA LYS A 111 3.75 -11.77 19.24
C LYS A 111 2.48 -10.94 19.38
N ASP A 112 2.57 -9.62 19.23
CA ASP A 112 1.40 -8.75 19.22
C ASP A 112 0.96 -8.45 17.79
N LYS A 113 -0.19 -9.00 17.41
CA LYS A 113 -0.76 -8.86 16.07
C LYS A 113 -1.83 -7.77 16.00
N ARG A 114 -2.11 -7.06 17.10
CA ARG A 114 -3.21 -6.07 17.15
C ARG A 114 -2.98 -4.92 16.18
N ARG A 115 -1.76 -4.36 16.14
CA ARG A 115 -1.45 -3.24 15.25
C ARG A 115 -1.47 -3.64 13.79
N LEU A 116 -0.84 -4.77 13.45
CA LEU A 116 -0.90 -5.37 12.11
C LEU A 116 -2.35 -5.64 11.66
N SER A 117 -3.18 -6.23 12.52
CA SER A 117 -4.60 -6.48 12.22
C SER A 117 -5.35 -5.17 11.96
N SER A 118 -5.13 -4.15 12.80
CA SER A 118 -5.74 -2.83 12.63
C SER A 118 -5.37 -2.18 11.30
N ILE A 119 -4.08 -2.13 10.95
CA ILE A 119 -3.62 -1.47 9.72
C ILE A 119 -4.01 -2.26 8.46
N THR A 120 -3.94 -3.59 8.48
CA THR A 120 -4.37 -4.43 7.34
C THR A 120 -5.87 -4.31 7.09
N GLY A 121 -6.67 -4.21 8.15
CA GLY A 121 -8.11 -3.91 8.06
C GLY A 121 -8.37 -2.51 7.49
N PHE A 122 -7.65 -1.49 7.95
CA PHE A 122 -7.73 -0.13 7.43
C PHE A 122 -7.39 -0.05 5.93
N ILE A 123 -6.29 -0.68 5.51
CA ILE A 123 -5.89 -0.73 4.09
C ILE A 123 -6.93 -1.49 3.27
N GLY A 124 -7.39 -2.65 3.76
CA GLY A 124 -8.42 -3.44 3.07
C GLY A 124 -9.69 -2.64 2.81
N ASN A 125 -10.21 -1.96 3.84
CA ASN A 125 -11.39 -1.10 3.71
C ASN A 125 -11.16 0.07 2.73
N THR A 126 -9.96 0.65 2.75
CA THR A 126 -9.57 1.73 1.82
C THR A 126 -9.56 1.23 0.38
N VAL A 127 -8.93 0.08 0.11
CA VAL A 127 -8.89 -0.53 -1.23
C VAL A 127 -10.31 -0.76 -1.76
N GLU A 128 -11.23 -1.27 -0.95
CA GLU A 128 -12.61 -1.51 -1.40
C GLU A 128 -13.36 -0.21 -1.69
N LYS A 129 -13.14 0.85 -0.90
CA LYS A 129 -13.67 2.19 -1.20
C LYS A 129 -13.14 2.72 -2.53
N LEU A 130 -11.82 2.66 -2.74
CA LEU A 130 -11.19 3.15 -3.97
C LEU A 130 -11.62 2.34 -5.19
N LYS A 131 -11.75 1.02 -5.09
CA LYS A 131 -12.31 0.18 -6.17
C LYS A 131 -13.76 0.57 -6.50
N SER A 132 -14.57 0.86 -5.49
CA SER A 132 -15.93 1.34 -5.69
C SER A 132 -15.93 2.67 -6.46
N GLU A 133 -15.08 3.62 -6.08
CA GLU A 133 -14.93 4.88 -6.79
C GLU A 133 -14.40 4.71 -8.22
N TYR A 134 -13.38 3.87 -8.41
CA TYR A 134 -12.87 3.50 -9.74
C TYR A 134 -13.98 2.94 -10.62
N LYS A 135 -14.77 1.99 -10.10
CA LYS A 135 -15.90 1.43 -10.83
C LYS A 135 -16.95 2.49 -11.15
N LYS A 136 -17.39 3.30 -10.20
CA LYS A 136 -18.41 4.35 -10.42
C LYS A 136 -17.99 5.31 -11.53
N ARG A 137 -16.73 5.75 -11.51
CA ARG A 137 -16.20 6.75 -12.44
C ARG A 137 -15.94 6.19 -13.83
N PHE A 138 -15.19 5.10 -13.92
CA PHE A 138 -14.64 4.64 -15.20
C PHE A 138 -15.49 3.54 -15.86
N SER A 139 -16.29 2.76 -15.10
CA SER A 139 -17.19 1.76 -15.71
C SER A 139 -18.46 2.36 -16.34
N GLY A 140 -18.92 3.52 -15.84
CA GLY A 140 -20.02 4.29 -16.43
C GLY A 140 -19.63 4.99 -17.74
N PHE A 141 -18.36 5.38 -17.87
CA PHE A 141 -17.84 6.04 -19.07
C PHE A 141 -17.81 5.09 -20.28
N LEU A 142 -17.38 3.84 -20.07
CA LEU A 142 -17.39 2.79 -21.11
C LEU A 142 -18.80 2.43 -21.58
N THR A 143 -19.79 2.44 -20.67
CA THR A 143 -21.20 2.21 -21.06
C THR A 143 -21.79 3.40 -21.81
N SER A 144 -21.39 4.63 -21.50
CA SER A 144 -21.78 5.83 -22.26
C SER A 144 -21.13 5.90 -23.65
N LEU A 145 -19.84 5.56 -23.78
CA LEU A 145 -19.17 5.47 -25.09
C LEU A 145 -19.78 4.37 -25.97
N LYS A 146 -20.06 3.18 -25.41
CA LYS A 146 -20.73 2.10 -26.16
C LYS A 146 -22.13 2.49 -26.67
N ARG A 147 -22.85 3.37 -25.95
CA ARG A 147 -24.12 3.93 -26.42
C ARG A 147 -23.95 4.94 -27.55
N LEU A 148 -22.90 5.78 -27.50
CA LEU A 148 -22.60 6.77 -28.54
C LEU A 148 -22.15 6.13 -29.86
N PHE A 149 -21.48 4.98 -29.81
CA PHE A 149 -21.04 4.24 -31.01
C PHE A 149 -22.05 3.18 -31.48
N GLY A 150 -23.27 3.12 -30.95
CA GLY A 150 -24.32 2.20 -31.40
C GLY A 150 -24.05 0.71 -31.14
N LEU A 151 -22.92 0.34 -30.53
CA LEU A 151 -22.52 -1.04 -30.22
C LEU A 151 -23.32 -1.67 -29.05
N GLY A 152 -24.28 -0.93 -28.49
CA GLY A 152 -25.11 -1.35 -27.35
C GLY A 152 -26.46 -1.97 -27.71
N ARG A 153 -26.75 -2.25 -28.99
CA ARG A 153 -27.95 -2.99 -29.39
C ARG A 153 -27.63 -4.07 -30.43
N SER A 154 -27.37 -5.29 -29.94
CA SER A 154 -27.84 -6.49 -30.62
C SER A 154 -28.21 -7.53 -29.57
N LEU A 155 -29.53 -7.74 -29.45
CA LEU A 155 -30.27 -8.79 -28.74
C LEU A 155 -30.30 -8.69 -27.20
#